data_AF-A0A9P3K8A1-F1
#
_entry.id   AF-A0A9P3K8A1-F1
#
_cell.length_a   1.000
_cell.length_b   1.000
_cell.length_c   1.000
_cell.angle_alpha   90.00
_cell.angle_beta   90.00
_cell.angle_gamma   90.00
#
_symmetry.space_group_name_H-M   'P 1'
#
loop_
_entity.id
_entity.type
_entity.pdbx_description
1 polymer ?
#
loop_
_entity_poly.entity_id
_entity_poly.type
_entity_poly.pdbx_seq_one_letter_code
_entity_poly.pdbx_strand_id
1 'polypeptide(L)'
;MADARLLPLLLLLLVSHAFLSSASPVPKRISLTVKAHAQRLRARAAAAASTHSQGLLGQIRGATVGLFSSGAATPYATGGPIKYWGGPVVVGNPTVNIYHIYYGSWPSGSGQDYIDNFVRSLSSDSGAQGAASDPTVKGWWAITSNYYQSNNAGKKNVSSKVRLAGTTYDSYSYGKALSDSSVLSIIKSKIGSGKAFAFDPHGIYVLLSSKDVTLSSGFCSQYCGWHTQGYIGSSPFYYAFVGHHGQCPNSCGVNSVSPNGNPAIDATISTLAHEISEAATDPDVNSGWFDSNGEENADLCSWSYGTTRSASNGASYNMVGLNGMKFLVQQNWDRQLQKCVVQNSLPGSTTTPSPPPPSPSPSPPPPPGTTKMNCQCTCASGSSPMNCQCSCTQVA
;
A
#
# COMPACT_ATOMS: atom_id res chain seq x y z
N MET A 1 4.42 -68.89 -59.92
CA MET A 1 5.13 -67.89 -59.09
C MET A 1 4.36 -67.80 -57.77
N ALA A 2 5.05 -68.06 -56.66
CA ALA A 2 4.54 -68.45 -55.33
C ALA A 2 3.30 -67.67 -54.83
N ASP A 3 2.21 -68.32 -54.39
CA ASP A 3 1.95 -68.88 -53.02
C ASP A 3 2.22 -67.87 -51.90
N ALA A 4 1.31 -67.53 -50.97
CA ALA A 4 0.29 -68.36 -50.33
C ALA A 4 -0.94 -67.59 -49.77
N ARG A 5 -2.03 -68.36 -49.70
CA ARG A 5 -3.33 -68.25 -49.00
C ARG A 5 -3.14 -68.03 -47.46
N LEU A 6 -4.05 -67.53 -46.61
CA LEU A 6 -5.36 -68.05 -46.17
C LEU A 6 -5.92 -67.12 -45.04
N LEU A 7 -7.23 -66.81 -45.06
CA LEU A 7 -8.11 -66.67 -43.87
C LEU A 7 -8.46 -68.09 -43.35
N PRO A 8 -9.04 -68.42 -42.15
CA PRO A 8 -10.26 -67.79 -41.58
C PRO A 8 -10.63 -68.06 -40.06
N LEU A 9 -11.89 -67.71 -39.65
CA LEU A 9 -12.82 -68.37 -38.66
C LEU A 9 -12.43 -68.37 -37.14
N LEU A 10 -13.26 -68.29 -36.08
CA LEU A 10 -14.66 -68.68 -35.73
C LEU A 10 -14.97 -68.09 -34.31
N LEU A 11 -15.96 -67.21 -34.06
CA LEU A 11 -17.38 -67.37 -33.66
C LEU A 11 -17.75 -68.26 -32.42
N LEU A 12 -18.64 -67.70 -31.56
CA LEU A 12 -19.61 -68.24 -30.55
C LEU A 12 -19.33 -67.85 -29.07
N LEU A 13 -20.16 -67.04 -28.36
CA LEU A 13 -21.58 -67.07 -27.92
C LEU A 13 -21.81 -67.72 -26.53
N LEU A 14 -22.43 -66.92 -25.63
CA LEU A 14 -23.27 -67.25 -24.45
C LEU A 14 -22.61 -67.87 -23.20
N VAL A 15 -22.85 -67.27 -22.02
CA VAL A 15 -23.75 -67.79 -20.95
C VAL A 15 -23.76 -66.80 -19.77
N SER A 16 -24.97 -66.45 -19.33
CA SER A 16 -25.27 -65.66 -18.13
C SER A 16 -25.17 -66.48 -16.83
N HIS A 17 -24.92 -65.78 -15.71
CA HIS A 17 -25.19 -66.10 -14.30
C HIS A 17 -24.01 -66.49 -13.38
N ALA A 18 -24.09 -65.85 -12.20
CA ALA A 18 -23.50 -66.18 -10.91
C ALA A 18 -22.04 -65.77 -10.64
N PHE A 19 -21.87 -64.60 -10.02
CA PHE A 19 -20.98 -64.48 -8.85
C PHE A 19 -21.57 -63.50 -7.84
N LEU A 20 -22.17 -64.06 -6.78
CA LEU A 20 -22.33 -63.41 -5.49
C LEU A 20 -20.98 -63.45 -4.75
N SER A 21 -20.74 -62.39 -3.97
CA SER A 21 -19.93 -62.35 -2.74
C SER A 21 -18.40 -62.29 -2.86
N SER A 22 -17.85 -61.08 -2.73
CA SER A 22 -16.97 -60.72 -1.59
C SER A 22 -16.67 -59.22 -1.59
N ALA A 23 -17.58 -58.41 -1.06
CA ALA A 23 -17.28 -57.02 -0.72
C ALA A 23 -16.67 -56.99 0.70
N SER A 24 -15.36 -56.79 0.79
CA SER A 24 -14.69 -56.52 2.07
C SER A 24 -15.23 -55.21 2.67
N PRO A 25 -15.58 -55.17 3.97
CA PRO A 25 -16.06 -53.94 4.58
C PRO A 25 -14.89 -52.97 4.76
N VAL A 26 -14.92 -51.85 4.03
CA VAL A 26 -14.06 -50.69 4.34
C VAL A 26 -14.35 -50.26 5.78
N PRO A 27 -13.35 -50.12 6.66
CA PRO A 27 -13.57 -49.75 8.05
C PRO A 27 -14.27 -48.39 8.14
N LYS A 28 -15.44 -48.35 8.81
CA LYS A 28 -16.32 -47.18 9.00
C LYS A 28 -15.59 -45.91 9.48
N ARG A 29 -14.40 -46.02 10.08
CA ARG A 29 -13.58 -44.89 10.53
C ARG A 29 -12.99 -44.04 9.39
N ILE A 30 -12.68 -44.60 8.23
CA ILE A 30 -12.08 -43.82 7.12
C ILE A 30 -13.16 -43.06 6.33
N SER A 31 -14.34 -43.65 6.18
CA SER A 31 -15.47 -43.04 5.46
C SER A 31 -16.08 -41.84 6.22
N LEU A 32 -16.09 -41.87 7.56
CA LEU A 32 -16.51 -40.71 8.37
C LEU A 32 -15.55 -39.51 8.21
N THR A 33 -14.24 -39.74 8.16
CA THR A 33 -13.25 -38.67 8.07
C THR A 33 -13.26 -37.96 6.72
N VAL A 34 -13.46 -38.70 5.61
CA VAL A 34 -13.56 -38.11 4.27
C VAL A 34 -14.88 -37.35 4.10
N LYS A 35 -16.00 -37.86 4.62
CA LYS A 35 -17.28 -37.14 4.61
C LYS A 35 -17.26 -35.89 5.50
N ALA A 36 -16.63 -35.97 6.67
CA ALA A 36 -16.45 -34.82 7.56
C ALA A 36 -15.52 -33.75 6.97
N HIS A 37 -14.47 -34.15 6.24
CA HIS A 37 -13.57 -33.21 5.55
C HIS A 37 -14.25 -32.56 4.34
N ALA A 38 -15.02 -33.33 3.55
CA ALA A 38 -15.83 -32.81 2.45
C ALA A 38 -16.96 -31.88 2.93
N GLN A 39 -17.59 -32.17 4.08
CA GLN A 39 -18.57 -31.29 4.71
C GLN A 39 -17.91 -30.02 5.28
N ARG A 40 -16.70 -30.09 5.85
CA ARG A 40 -15.93 -28.90 6.27
C ARG A 40 -15.49 -28.03 5.08
N LEU A 41 -15.13 -28.62 3.95
CA LEU A 41 -14.79 -27.90 2.72
C LEU A 41 -16.03 -27.24 2.09
N ARG A 42 -17.18 -27.94 2.07
CA ARG A 42 -18.45 -27.37 1.62
C ARG A 42 -18.97 -26.27 2.56
N ALA A 43 -18.79 -26.42 3.87
CA ALA A 43 -19.13 -25.39 4.84
C ALA A 43 -18.21 -24.16 4.71
N ARG A 44 -16.92 -24.35 4.39
CA ARG A 44 -15.99 -23.24 4.08
C ARG A 44 -16.30 -22.54 2.75
N ALA A 45 -16.71 -23.28 1.72
CA ALA A 45 -17.14 -22.70 0.44
C ALA A 45 -18.49 -21.98 0.56
N ALA A 46 -19.42 -22.50 1.36
CA ALA A 46 -20.69 -21.85 1.67
C ALA A 46 -20.49 -20.61 2.59
N ALA A 47 -19.55 -20.67 3.54
CA ALA A 47 -19.12 -19.51 4.31
C ALA A 47 -18.50 -18.44 3.39
N ALA A 48 -17.65 -18.82 2.44
CA ALA A 48 -17.05 -17.90 1.44
C ALA A 48 -18.08 -17.24 0.50
N ALA A 49 -19.14 -17.97 0.10
CA ALA A 49 -20.24 -17.40 -0.67
C ALA A 49 -21.15 -16.49 0.19
N SER A 50 -21.27 -16.76 1.48
CA SER A 50 -21.99 -15.94 2.45
C SER A 50 -21.22 -14.69 2.88
N THR A 51 -19.88 -14.72 2.98
CA THR A 51 -19.04 -13.53 3.22
C THR A 51 -19.04 -12.58 2.03
N HIS A 52 -19.27 -13.05 0.81
CA HIS A 52 -19.49 -12.16 -0.34
C HIS A 52 -20.74 -11.27 -0.19
N SER A 53 -21.73 -11.73 0.58
CA SER A 53 -22.96 -10.97 0.86
C SER A 53 -22.84 -10.10 2.12
N GLN A 54 -21.99 -10.49 3.07
CA GLN A 54 -21.75 -9.75 4.32
C GLN A 54 -20.60 -8.74 4.23
N GLY A 55 -19.61 -8.95 3.35
CA GLY A 55 -18.56 -7.97 3.05
C GLY A 55 -19.12 -6.70 2.43
N LEU A 56 -20.19 -6.80 1.63
CA LEU A 56 -20.92 -5.65 1.08
C LEU A 56 -21.67 -4.86 2.18
N LEU A 57 -22.07 -5.50 3.29
CA LEU A 57 -22.72 -4.83 4.43
C LEU A 57 -21.71 -4.28 5.45
N GLY A 58 -20.51 -4.86 5.55
CA GLY A 58 -19.38 -4.30 6.29
C GLY A 58 -18.82 -3.04 5.62
N GLN A 59 -18.73 -3.03 4.28
CA GLN A 59 -18.32 -1.88 3.46
C GLN A 59 -19.23 -0.65 3.60
N ILE A 60 -20.49 -0.82 4.04
CA ILE A 60 -21.43 0.30 4.24
C ILE A 60 -21.22 1.00 5.59
N ARG A 61 -20.47 0.40 6.54
CA ARG A 61 -20.28 0.98 7.88
C ARG A 61 -19.12 1.99 7.98
N GLY A 62 -18.12 1.92 7.10
CA GLY A 62 -17.05 2.94 7.00
C GLY A 62 -17.50 4.24 6.30
N ALA A 63 -18.69 4.26 5.71
CA ALA A 63 -19.29 5.47 5.14
C ALA A 63 -20.30 6.08 6.11
N THR A 64 -19.86 6.65 7.24
CA THR A 64 -20.75 7.61 7.92
C THR A 64 -20.94 8.82 7.02
N VAL A 65 -22.22 9.14 6.80
CA VAL A 65 -22.70 10.27 6.00
C VAL A 65 -22.24 11.58 6.64
N GLY A 66 -21.05 12.05 6.27
CA GLY A 66 -20.60 13.41 6.50
C GLY A 66 -21.09 14.28 5.36
N LEU A 67 -22.03 15.19 5.64
CA LEU A 67 -22.33 16.30 4.74
C LEU A 67 -21.03 17.08 4.50
N PHE A 68 -20.47 16.98 3.29
CA PHE A 68 -19.23 17.63 2.89
C PHE A 68 -19.40 19.16 2.94
N SER A 69 -18.95 19.78 4.02
CA SER A 69 -18.75 21.22 4.11
C SER A 69 -17.25 21.49 4.13
N SER A 70 -16.82 22.47 3.33
CA SER A 70 -15.45 22.96 3.22
C SER A 70 -14.99 23.71 4.48
N GLY A 71 -14.91 22.98 5.60
CA GLY A 71 -14.35 23.41 6.88
C GLY A 71 -13.28 22.42 7.34
N ALA A 72 -12.34 22.89 8.17
CA ALA A 72 -11.24 22.08 8.69
C ALA A 72 -11.73 20.70 9.19
N ALA A 73 -11.17 19.62 8.64
CA ALA A 73 -11.56 18.25 8.92
C ALA A 73 -11.48 17.96 10.43
N THR A 74 -12.63 17.70 11.04
CA THR A 74 -12.67 17.08 12.37
C THR A 74 -12.20 15.63 12.24
N PRO A 75 -11.26 15.15 13.08
CA PRO A 75 -10.89 13.74 13.11
C PRO A 75 -12.14 12.88 13.22
N TYR A 76 -12.18 11.77 12.49
CA TYR A 76 -13.24 10.78 12.64
C TYR A 76 -13.37 10.37 14.12
N ALA A 77 -14.59 10.22 14.62
CA ALA A 77 -14.81 9.82 16.00
C ALA A 77 -14.32 8.38 16.18
N THR A 78 -13.14 8.23 16.78
CA THR A 78 -12.53 6.90 16.97
C THR A 78 -13.37 6.07 17.94
N GLY A 79 -13.56 4.79 17.64
CA GLY A 79 -14.15 3.80 18.55
C GLY A 79 -13.18 3.38 19.67
N GLY A 80 -12.07 4.10 19.84
CA GLY A 80 -10.97 3.74 20.71
C GLY A 80 -9.70 3.35 19.94
N PRO A 81 -8.74 2.66 20.57
CA PRO A 81 -7.47 2.31 19.93
C PRO A 81 -7.65 1.20 18.90
N ILE A 82 -6.87 1.25 17.81
CA ILE A 82 -6.76 0.17 16.83
C ILE A 82 -6.18 -1.08 17.50
N LYS A 83 -6.77 -2.25 17.22
CA LYS A 83 -6.37 -3.55 17.81
C LYS A 83 -6.13 -4.60 16.75
N TYR A 84 -5.39 -5.65 17.11
CA TYR A 84 -5.19 -6.82 16.27
C TYR A 84 -6.23 -7.88 16.57
N TRP A 85 -6.89 -8.37 15.52
CA TRP A 85 -7.98 -9.34 15.61
C TRP A 85 -7.60 -10.75 15.14
N GLY A 86 -6.32 -10.98 14.82
CA GLY A 86 -5.77 -12.31 14.55
C GLY A 86 -5.66 -12.70 13.07
N GLY A 87 -6.11 -11.82 12.18
CA GLY A 87 -6.05 -11.96 10.73
C GLY A 87 -4.64 -11.83 10.14
N PRO A 88 -4.49 -12.11 8.84
CA PRO A 88 -3.23 -11.94 8.13
C PRO A 88 -2.83 -10.46 8.00
N VAL A 89 -1.54 -10.22 7.77
CA VAL A 89 -1.03 -8.96 7.21
C VAL A 89 -0.15 -9.28 6.01
N VAL A 90 0.11 -8.31 5.12
CA VAL A 90 1.00 -8.52 3.97
C VAL A 90 2.46 -8.47 4.43
N VAL A 91 2.96 -9.61 4.88
CA VAL A 91 4.32 -9.74 5.43
C VAL A 91 5.43 -9.54 4.39
N GLY A 92 5.15 -9.72 3.10
CA GLY A 92 6.12 -9.69 2.00
C GLY A 92 7.20 -10.78 2.14
N ASN A 93 7.74 -11.31 1.03
CA ASN A 93 8.86 -12.24 1.12
C ASN A 93 9.94 -11.91 0.08
N PRO A 94 10.86 -10.95 0.34
CA PRO A 94 10.93 -10.02 1.48
C PRO A 94 10.22 -8.66 1.23
N THR A 95 9.45 -8.54 0.16
CA THR A 95 8.92 -7.28 -0.36
C THR A 95 7.41 -7.39 -0.58
N VAL A 96 6.64 -6.35 -0.25
CA VAL A 96 5.26 -6.17 -0.70
C VAL A 96 5.30 -5.77 -2.17
N ASN A 97 4.73 -6.59 -3.03
CA ASN A 97 4.65 -6.29 -4.46
C ASN A 97 3.30 -5.62 -4.76
N ILE A 98 3.35 -4.43 -5.35
CA ILE A 98 2.17 -3.73 -5.85
C ILE A 98 2.11 -3.91 -7.37
N TYR A 99 0.94 -4.24 -7.89
CA TYR A 99 0.68 -4.37 -9.33
C TYR A 99 -0.40 -3.38 -9.75
N HIS A 100 -0.13 -2.51 -10.72
CA HIS A 100 -1.15 -1.58 -11.22
C HIS A 100 -1.83 -2.12 -12.48
N ILE A 101 -3.14 -2.03 -12.50
CA ILE A 101 -3.99 -2.32 -13.66
C ILE A 101 -4.70 -1.02 -14.02
N TYR A 102 -4.17 -0.30 -15.00
CA TYR A 102 -4.74 0.93 -15.51
C TYR A 102 -5.92 0.60 -16.43
N TYR A 103 -7.14 0.73 -15.89
CA TYR A 103 -8.37 0.41 -16.57
C TYR A 103 -8.97 1.64 -17.26
N GLY A 104 -9.31 1.49 -18.54
CA GLY A 104 -9.85 2.55 -19.38
C GLY A 104 -8.77 3.31 -20.17
N SER A 105 -9.01 4.60 -20.43
CA SER A 105 -8.13 5.43 -21.27
C SER A 105 -7.11 6.18 -20.42
N TRP A 106 -5.86 5.73 -20.53
CA TRP A 106 -4.69 6.27 -19.85
C TRP A 106 -3.62 6.67 -20.87
N PRO A 107 -3.78 7.78 -21.60
CA PRO A 107 -2.75 8.26 -22.53
C PRO A 107 -1.47 8.68 -21.79
N SER A 108 -0.36 8.77 -22.50
CA SER A 108 0.89 9.28 -21.90
C SER A 108 0.69 10.69 -21.34
N GLY A 109 1.26 10.96 -20.17
CA GLY A 109 1.10 12.24 -19.47
C GLY A 109 -0.20 12.41 -18.68
N SER A 110 -1.08 11.39 -18.60
CA SER A 110 -2.29 11.48 -17.79
C SER A 110 -2.09 11.25 -16.28
N GLY A 111 -0.85 10.96 -15.86
CA GLY A 111 -0.42 10.92 -14.47
C GLY A 111 0.01 9.56 -13.92
N GLN A 112 0.06 8.53 -14.77
CA GLN A 112 0.56 7.20 -14.41
C GLN A 112 1.97 7.25 -13.82
N ASP A 113 2.83 8.13 -14.35
CA ASP A 113 4.19 8.29 -13.84
C ASP A 113 4.22 8.77 -12.38
N TYR A 114 3.30 9.65 -11.97
CA TYR A 114 3.19 10.12 -10.58
C TYR A 114 2.67 9.01 -9.66
N ILE A 115 1.67 8.26 -10.12
CA ILE A 115 1.09 7.12 -9.40
C ILE A 115 2.15 6.03 -9.18
N ASP A 116 2.84 5.63 -10.24
CA ASP A 116 3.90 4.63 -10.20
C ASP A 116 5.09 5.11 -9.36
N ASN A 117 5.43 6.39 -9.43
CA ASN A 117 6.53 6.95 -8.64
C ASN A 117 6.21 7.01 -7.15
N PHE A 118 4.97 7.31 -6.75
CA PHE A 118 4.55 7.24 -5.36
C PHE A 118 4.84 5.85 -4.78
N VAL A 119 4.43 4.78 -5.48
CA VAL A 119 4.70 3.40 -5.03
C VAL A 119 6.20 3.09 -4.97
N ARG A 120 6.98 3.54 -5.97
CA ARG A 120 8.45 3.40 -5.93
C ARG A 120 9.10 4.15 -4.76
N SER A 121 8.46 5.23 -4.29
CA SER A 121 8.94 6.06 -3.19
C SER A 121 8.72 5.43 -1.80
N LEU A 122 7.84 4.43 -1.68
CA LEU A 122 7.55 3.73 -0.41
C LEU A 122 8.76 2.96 0.16
N SER A 123 9.82 2.76 -0.64
CA SER A 123 11.04 2.08 -0.20
C SER A 123 12.32 2.76 -0.62
N SER A 124 12.26 3.97 -1.16
CA SER A 124 13.47 4.66 -1.56
C SER A 124 14.15 5.35 -0.38
N ASP A 125 15.42 4.99 -0.15
CA ASP A 125 16.33 5.66 0.78
C ASP A 125 16.99 6.91 0.17
N SER A 126 17.05 6.97 -1.16
CA SER A 126 17.76 8.00 -1.92
C SER A 126 16.81 8.72 -2.87
N GLY A 127 17.05 10.02 -3.11
CA GLY A 127 16.31 10.80 -4.11
C GLY A 127 15.08 11.56 -3.58
N ALA A 128 14.75 11.47 -2.29
CA ALA A 128 13.91 12.48 -1.64
C ALA A 128 14.65 13.82 -1.61
N GLN A 129 14.43 14.65 -2.62
CA GLN A 129 15.02 15.98 -2.74
C GLN A 129 14.04 16.97 -2.11
N GLY A 130 14.20 17.18 -0.81
CA GLY A 130 13.46 18.12 0.02
C GLY A 130 14.36 18.73 1.08
N ALA A 131 13.83 19.56 1.98
CA ALA A 131 14.57 19.92 3.16
C ALA A 131 14.89 18.64 3.96
N ALA A 132 16.05 18.57 4.62
CA ALA A 132 16.43 17.39 5.42
C ALA A 132 15.41 17.03 6.52
N SER A 133 14.51 17.95 6.88
CA SER A 133 13.42 17.76 7.83
C SER A 133 12.08 17.38 7.20
N ASP A 134 11.98 17.29 5.87
CA ASP A 134 10.74 16.90 5.19
C ASP A 134 10.42 15.42 5.50
N PRO A 135 9.17 15.10 5.91
CA PRO A 135 8.71 13.73 5.92
C PRO A 135 8.82 13.11 4.52
N THR A 136 9.03 11.79 4.47
CA THR A 136 9.23 11.05 3.22
C THR A 136 8.11 10.03 3.01
N VAL A 137 7.82 9.68 1.76
CA VAL A 137 6.86 8.60 1.43
C VAL A 137 7.28 7.27 2.08
N LYS A 138 8.59 6.98 2.13
CA LYS A 138 9.13 5.82 2.87
C LYS A 138 8.84 5.91 4.37
N GLY A 139 9.01 7.08 4.98
CA GLY A 139 8.74 7.27 6.40
C GLY A 139 7.25 7.21 6.75
N TRP A 140 6.38 7.56 5.80
CA TRP A 140 4.95 7.31 5.89
C TRP A 140 4.65 5.79 5.87
N TRP A 141 5.24 5.03 4.93
CA TRP A 141 5.10 3.57 4.90
C TRP A 141 5.68 2.87 6.14
N ALA A 142 6.68 3.48 6.79
CA ALA A 142 7.24 2.94 8.02
C ALA A 142 6.18 2.81 9.14
N ILE A 143 5.14 3.65 9.13
CA ILE A 143 3.98 3.54 10.03
C ILE A 143 3.24 2.22 9.75
N THR A 144 2.91 1.95 8.48
CA THR A 144 2.28 0.70 8.03
C THR A 144 3.14 -0.52 8.38
N SER A 145 4.46 -0.42 8.20
CA SER A 145 5.39 -1.52 8.51
C SER A 145 5.45 -1.91 10.00
N ASN A 146 4.95 -1.06 10.91
CA ASN A 146 4.90 -1.37 12.34
C ASN A 146 3.75 -2.31 12.72
N TYR A 147 2.76 -2.49 11.84
CA TYR A 147 1.67 -3.46 11.98
C TYR A 147 2.17 -4.88 11.77
N TYR A 148 1.50 -5.85 12.41
CA TYR A 148 1.97 -7.22 12.45
C TYR A 148 0.85 -8.25 12.49
N GLN A 149 1.16 -9.45 12.01
CA GLN A 149 0.41 -10.65 12.36
C GLN A 149 1.15 -11.45 13.45
N SER A 150 0.41 -12.20 14.26
CA SER A 150 0.97 -13.10 15.27
C SER A 150 0.26 -14.45 15.19
N ASN A 151 1.00 -15.49 14.84
CA ASN A 151 0.49 -16.85 14.73
C ASN A 151 1.52 -17.86 15.28
N ASN A 152 1.27 -19.16 15.10
CA ASN A 152 2.16 -20.22 15.59
C ASN A 152 3.58 -20.17 14.99
N ALA A 153 3.78 -19.50 13.85
CA ALA A 153 5.08 -19.26 13.25
C ALA A 153 5.78 -17.99 13.79
N GLY A 154 5.19 -17.34 14.79
CA GLY A 154 5.71 -16.14 15.43
C GLY A 154 5.05 -14.85 14.95
N LYS A 155 5.61 -13.74 15.42
CA LYS A 155 5.20 -12.39 15.04
C LYS A 155 5.94 -11.96 13.78
N LYS A 156 5.20 -11.52 12.76
CA LYS A 156 5.75 -10.96 11.53
C LYS A 156 5.08 -9.64 11.20
N ASN A 157 5.88 -8.64 10.90
CA ASN A 157 5.42 -7.32 10.53
C ASN A 157 5.07 -7.25 9.04
N VAL A 158 4.27 -6.25 8.66
CA VAL A 158 4.17 -5.80 7.26
C VAL A 158 5.57 -5.45 6.77
N SER A 159 5.93 -5.86 5.55
CA SER A 159 7.28 -5.56 5.05
C SER A 159 7.49 -4.06 4.89
N SER A 160 8.62 -3.57 5.38
CA SER A 160 9.10 -2.20 5.13
C SER A 160 9.60 -2.00 3.70
N LYS A 161 9.73 -3.08 2.91
CA LYS A 161 10.11 -3.04 1.50
C LYS A 161 8.87 -3.22 0.63
N VAL A 162 8.68 -2.30 -0.30
CA VAL A 162 7.61 -2.23 -1.28
C VAL A 162 8.23 -2.05 -2.66
N ARG A 163 7.62 -2.66 -3.66
CA ARG A 163 8.04 -2.53 -5.05
C ARG A 163 6.83 -2.49 -5.96
N LEU A 164 6.84 -1.55 -6.91
CA LEU A 164 5.97 -1.64 -8.09
C LEU A 164 6.48 -2.79 -8.96
N ALA A 165 5.83 -3.95 -8.83
CA ALA A 165 6.28 -5.20 -9.43
C ALA A 165 5.87 -5.36 -10.89
N GLY A 166 4.82 -4.67 -11.31
CA GLY A 166 4.40 -4.60 -12.71
C GLY A 166 3.23 -3.66 -12.90
N THR A 167 3.08 -3.19 -14.14
CA THR A 167 1.91 -2.42 -14.57
C THR A 167 1.34 -3.04 -15.85
N THR A 168 0.03 -2.94 -16.03
CA THR A 168 -0.64 -3.38 -17.25
C THR A 168 -1.83 -2.48 -17.53
N TYR A 169 -2.34 -2.55 -18.76
CA TYR A 169 -3.46 -1.75 -19.21
C TYR A 169 -4.64 -2.65 -19.57
N ASP A 170 -5.83 -2.12 -19.37
CA ASP A 170 -7.07 -2.75 -19.80
C ASP A 170 -7.96 -1.71 -20.48
N SER A 171 -8.07 -1.79 -21.81
CA SER A 171 -8.80 -0.82 -22.61
C SER A 171 -10.30 -1.10 -22.62
N TYR A 172 -10.94 -0.94 -21.45
CA TYR A 172 -12.39 -1.08 -21.25
C TYR A 172 -12.94 -2.49 -21.55
N SER A 173 -12.27 -3.57 -21.12
CA SER A 173 -12.73 -4.95 -21.38
C SER A 173 -14.12 -5.31 -20.83
N TYR A 174 -14.66 -4.47 -19.93
CA TYR A 174 -16.00 -4.56 -19.34
C TYR A 174 -16.83 -3.28 -19.53
N GLY A 175 -16.42 -2.41 -20.47
CA GLY A 175 -17.07 -1.12 -20.71
C GLY A 175 -16.72 -0.04 -19.68
N LYS A 176 -17.52 1.03 -19.63
CA LYS A 176 -17.28 2.19 -18.74
C LYS A 176 -18.03 2.13 -17.42
N ALA A 177 -18.91 1.16 -17.23
CA ALA A 177 -19.68 0.99 -16.02
C ALA A 177 -19.35 -0.37 -15.41
N LEU A 178 -18.60 -0.36 -14.31
CA LEU A 178 -18.18 -1.58 -13.63
C LEU A 178 -19.05 -1.86 -12.41
N SER A 179 -19.17 -3.14 -12.11
CA SER A 179 -19.54 -3.63 -10.78
C SER A 179 -18.29 -4.09 -10.04
N ASP A 180 -18.37 -4.29 -8.72
CA ASP A 180 -17.25 -4.86 -7.94
C ASP A 180 -16.85 -6.26 -8.46
N SER A 181 -17.83 -7.03 -8.93
CA SER A 181 -17.58 -8.33 -9.57
C SER A 181 -16.82 -8.22 -10.89
N SER A 182 -17.03 -7.13 -11.63
CA SER A 182 -16.28 -6.82 -12.86
C SER A 182 -14.84 -6.45 -12.51
N VAL A 183 -14.62 -5.63 -11.47
CA VAL A 183 -13.27 -5.31 -10.96
C VAL A 183 -12.49 -6.58 -10.64
N LEU A 184 -13.08 -7.49 -9.84
CA LEU A 184 -12.46 -8.78 -9.52
C LEU A 184 -12.14 -9.60 -10.79
N SER A 185 -13.09 -9.65 -11.74
CA SER A 185 -12.91 -10.42 -12.99
C SER A 185 -11.79 -9.85 -13.86
N ILE A 186 -11.69 -8.52 -13.98
CA ILE A 186 -10.61 -7.84 -14.70
C ILE A 186 -9.27 -8.20 -14.07
N ILE A 187 -9.13 -8.09 -12.75
CA ILE A 187 -7.88 -8.39 -12.05
C ILE A 187 -7.48 -9.86 -12.24
N LYS A 188 -8.42 -10.80 -12.07
CA LYS A 188 -8.18 -12.23 -12.31
C LYS A 188 -7.79 -12.54 -13.76
N SER A 189 -8.27 -11.75 -14.72
CA SER A 189 -7.86 -11.90 -16.12
C SER A 189 -6.37 -11.61 -16.34
N LYS A 190 -5.75 -10.76 -15.51
CA LYS A 190 -4.33 -10.37 -15.60
C LYS A 190 -3.37 -11.32 -14.86
N ILE A 191 -3.89 -12.21 -14.01
CA ILE A 191 -3.09 -13.07 -13.12
C ILE A 191 -3.07 -14.53 -13.61
N GLY A 192 -1.88 -15.10 -13.79
CA GLY A 192 -1.65 -16.51 -14.09
C GLY A 192 -0.54 -16.75 -15.13
N SER A 193 -0.30 -18.03 -15.46
CA SER A 193 0.71 -18.40 -16.46
C SER A 193 0.39 -17.79 -17.83
N GLY A 194 1.38 -17.14 -18.46
CA GLY A 194 1.23 -16.49 -19.76
C GLY A 194 0.42 -15.18 -19.77
N LYS A 195 0.03 -14.67 -18.59
CA LYS A 195 -0.69 -13.39 -18.45
C LYS A 195 0.25 -12.27 -18.03
N ALA A 196 -0.30 -11.06 -17.84
CA ALA A 196 0.46 -9.87 -17.47
C ALA A 196 1.25 -10.04 -16.16
N PHE A 197 0.67 -10.72 -15.16
CA PHE A 197 1.30 -10.97 -13.88
C PHE A 197 1.28 -12.46 -13.53
N ALA A 198 2.40 -12.96 -13.00
CA ALA A 198 2.41 -14.23 -12.30
C ALA A 198 1.53 -14.15 -11.04
N PHE A 199 1.02 -15.29 -10.57
CA PHE A 199 0.28 -15.32 -9.32
C PHE A 199 1.22 -15.04 -8.14
N ASP A 200 0.95 -13.94 -7.45
CA ASP A 200 1.63 -13.52 -6.23
C ASP A 200 0.61 -13.50 -5.05
N PRO A 201 0.68 -14.46 -4.12
CA PRO A 201 -0.23 -14.52 -2.97
C PRO A 201 0.06 -13.47 -1.89
N HIS A 202 1.15 -12.71 -2.01
CA HIS A 202 1.50 -11.61 -1.12
C HIS A 202 1.50 -10.26 -1.86
N GLY A 203 0.99 -10.25 -3.09
CA GLY A 203 0.86 -9.05 -3.91
C GLY A 203 -0.46 -8.33 -3.66
N ILE A 204 -0.42 -7.01 -3.77
CA ILE A 204 -1.61 -6.15 -3.80
C ILE A 204 -1.82 -5.70 -5.25
N TYR A 205 -2.94 -6.11 -5.84
CA TYR A 205 -3.30 -5.76 -7.22
C TYR A 205 -4.28 -4.61 -7.20
N VAL A 206 -3.88 -3.46 -7.73
CA VAL A 206 -4.71 -2.25 -7.71
C VAL A 206 -5.26 -1.98 -9.10
N LEU A 207 -6.59 -1.97 -9.23
CA LEU A 207 -7.26 -1.48 -10.43
C LEU A 207 -7.47 0.04 -10.30
N LEU A 208 -6.81 0.79 -11.18
CA LEU A 208 -6.89 2.24 -11.28
C LEU A 208 -7.75 2.59 -12.49
N SER A 209 -8.97 3.06 -12.27
CA SER A 209 -9.89 3.39 -13.37
C SER A 209 -9.61 4.76 -13.98
N SER A 210 -9.88 4.97 -15.27
CA SER A 210 -9.80 6.29 -15.91
C SER A 210 -10.99 7.16 -15.51
N LYS A 211 -10.88 8.48 -15.73
CA LYS A 211 -11.87 9.50 -15.35
C LYS A 211 -13.32 9.22 -15.79
N ASP A 212 -13.49 8.48 -16.88
CA ASP A 212 -14.79 8.21 -17.50
C ASP A 212 -15.39 6.85 -17.12
N VAL A 213 -14.86 6.19 -16.09
CA VAL A 213 -15.31 4.86 -15.65
C VAL A 213 -16.03 4.96 -14.30
N THR A 214 -17.32 4.59 -14.28
CA THR A 214 -18.15 4.57 -13.07
C THR A 214 -18.13 3.20 -12.39
N LEU A 215 -18.27 3.18 -11.07
CA LEU A 215 -18.61 1.97 -10.29
C LEU A 215 -20.01 2.08 -9.70
N SER A 216 -20.83 1.05 -9.90
CA SER A 216 -22.24 1.05 -9.45
C SER A 216 -22.42 0.95 -7.94
N SER A 217 -21.38 0.56 -7.20
CA SER A 217 -21.42 0.30 -5.75
C SER A 217 -21.22 1.55 -4.89
N GLY A 218 -20.96 2.73 -5.48
CA GLY A 218 -20.92 3.99 -4.72
C GLY A 218 -19.68 4.86 -4.92
N PHE A 219 -18.79 4.55 -5.87
CA PHE A 219 -17.67 5.44 -6.20
C PHE A 219 -18.17 6.87 -6.45
N CYS A 220 -17.45 7.86 -5.91
CA CYS A 220 -17.78 9.29 -5.92
C CYS A 220 -18.94 9.74 -5.00
N SER A 221 -19.63 8.82 -4.33
CA SER A 221 -20.77 9.15 -3.45
C SER A 221 -20.66 8.56 -2.05
N GLN A 222 -19.97 7.43 -1.92
CA GLN A 222 -19.78 6.69 -0.67
C GLN A 222 -18.31 6.48 -0.35
N TYR A 223 -17.50 6.24 -1.38
CA TYR A 223 -16.06 5.98 -1.24
C TYR A 223 -15.29 6.49 -2.45
N CYS A 224 -13.96 6.59 -2.30
CA CYS A 224 -13.02 6.96 -3.37
C CYS A 224 -12.15 5.77 -3.82
N GLY A 225 -11.99 4.77 -2.95
CA GLY A 225 -11.37 3.49 -3.19
C GLY A 225 -11.94 2.44 -2.25
N TRP A 226 -11.49 1.21 -2.39
CA TRP A 226 -11.69 0.14 -1.42
C TRP A 226 -10.66 -0.97 -1.69
N HIS A 227 -10.40 -1.80 -0.69
CA HIS A 227 -9.63 -3.02 -0.84
C HIS A 227 -10.37 -4.25 -0.30
N THR A 228 -9.97 -5.45 -0.73
CA THR A 228 -10.46 -6.72 -0.20
C THR A 228 -9.58 -7.91 -0.66
N GLN A 229 -9.92 -9.13 -0.25
CA GLN A 229 -9.30 -10.35 -0.74
C GLN A 229 -10.10 -11.03 -1.85
N GLY A 230 -9.39 -11.65 -2.80
CA GLY A 230 -9.93 -12.48 -3.86
C GLY A 230 -9.25 -13.85 -3.88
N TYR A 231 -9.74 -14.75 -4.74
CA TYR A 231 -9.20 -16.10 -4.86
C TYR A 231 -8.92 -16.50 -6.31
N ILE A 232 -7.73 -17.06 -6.55
CA ILE A 232 -7.41 -17.85 -7.75
C ILE A 232 -7.43 -19.32 -7.31
N GLY A 233 -8.48 -20.06 -7.72
CA GLY A 233 -8.74 -21.38 -7.14
C GLY A 233 -9.01 -21.26 -5.63
N SER A 234 -8.21 -21.94 -4.81
CA SER A 234 -8.26 -21.85 -3.34
C SER A 234 -7.21 -20.92 -2.74
N SER A 235 -6.38 -20.28 -3.56
CA SER A 235 -5.27 -19.44 -3.09
C SER A 235 -5.72 -17.98 -3.04
N PRO A 236 -5.60 -17.31 -1.87
CA PRO A 236 -5.97 -15.92 -1.73
C PRO A 236 -4.98 -14.99 -2.44
N PHE A 237 -5.46 -13.82 -2.86
CA PHE A 237 -4.67 -12.66 -3.26
C PHE A 237 -5.40 -11.40 -2.80
N TYR A 238 -4.69 -10.28 -2.70
CA TYR A 238 -5.23 -9.03 -2.17
C TYR A 238 -5.36 -8.00 -3.28
N TYR A 239 -6.45 -7.25 -3.30
CA TYR A 239 -6.67 -6.31 -4.37
C TYR A 239 -7.44 -5.09 -3.91
N ALA A 240 -7.28 -4.01 -4.66
CA ALA A 240 -7.95 -2.76 -4.41
C ALA A 240 -8.50 -2.15 -5.70
N PHE A 241 -9.52 -1.33 -5.54
CA PHE A 241 -10.01 -0.41 -6.55
C PHE A 241 -9.69 1.01 -6.10
N VAL A 242 -9.15 1.81 -7.01
CA VAL A 242 -9.00 3.26 -6.81
C VAL A 242 -9.59 3.96 -8.03
N GLY A 243 -10.57 4.82 -7.77
CA GLY A 243 -11.20 5.60 -8.82
C GLY A 243 -10.37 6.82 -9.24
N HIS A 244 -10.53 7.31 -10.46
CA HIS A 244 -9.86 8.55 -10.86
C HIS A 244 -10.64 9.77 -10.35
N HIS A 245 -10.05 10.51 -9.41
CA HIS A 245 -10.77 11.56 -8.67
C HIS A 245 -11.20 12.76 -9.52
N GLY A 246 -10.66 12.90 -10.74
CA GLY A 246 -11.15 13.87 -11.72
C GLY A 246 -12.61 13.64 -12.16
N GLN A 247 -13.23 12.51 -11.82
CA GLN A 247 -14.66 12.25 -12.02
C GLN A 247 -15.53 12.94 -10.96
N CYS A 248 -15.01 13.13 -9.75
CA CYS A 248 -15.72 13.71 -8.62
C CYS A 248 -14.78 14.54 -7.72
N PRO A 249 -14.24 15.65 -8.25
CA PRO A 249 -13.26 16.46 -7.53
C PRO A 249 -13.80 17.06 -6.22
N ASN A 250 -15.12 17.20 -6.08
CA ASN A 250 -15.73 17.75 -4.86
C ASN A 250 -15.83 16.75 -3.71
N SER A 251 -15.85 15.45 -4.01
CA SER A 251 -16.02 14.38 -3.01
C SER A 251 -14.72 13.63 -2.73
N CYS A 252 -13.89 13.46 -3.77
CA CYS A 252 -12.63 12.75 -3.67
C CYS A 252 -11.39 13.64 -3.88
N GLY A 253 -11.57 14.93 -4.21
CA GLY A 253 -10.45 15.85 -4.38
C GLY A 253 -9.82 16.25 -3.04
N VAL A 254 -8.54 16.60 -3.08
CA VAL A 254 -7.79 17.05 -1.89
C VAL A 254 -7.55 18.57 -1.94
N ASN A 255 -7.05 19.06 -3.07
CA ASN A 255 -6.64 20.43 -3.27
C ASN A 255 -6.76 20.80 -4.75
N SER A 256 -7.17 22.03 -5.05
CA SER A 256 -7.24 22.54 -6.43
C SER A 256 -5.88 22.92 -6.99
N VAL A 257 -4.93 23.30 -6.13
CA VAL A 257 -3.54 23.60 -6.50
C VAL A 257 -2.69 22.37 -6.22
N SER A 258 -2.14 21.79 -7.29
CA SER A 258 -1.43 20.51 -7.26
C SER A 258 0.09 20.70 -7.23
N PRO A 259 0.84 20.00 -6.34
CA PRO A 259 2.30 19.98 -6.41
C PRO A 259 2.85 19.38 -7.70
N ASN A 260 2.10 18.50 -8.37
CA ASN A 260 2.55 17.76 -9.55
C ASN A 260 1.82 18.18 -10.86
N GLY A 261 1.09 19.30 -10.84
CA GLY A 261 0.39 19.84 -12.01
C GLY A 261 -0.90 19.10 -12.41
N ASN A 262 -1.33 18.09 -11.64
CA ASN A 262 -2.57 17.35 -11.86
C ASN A 262 -3.31 17.08 -10.53
N PRO A 263 -4.25 17.97 -10.13
CA PRO A 263 -5.02 17.85 -8.89
C PRO A 263 -5.78 16.53 -8.74
N ALA A 264 -6.33 16.01 -9.85
CA ALA A 264 -7.06 14.76 -9.84
C ALA A 264 -6.16 13.57 -9.51
N ILE A 265 -4.94 13.56 -10.06
CA ILE A 265 -3.98 12.47 -9.83
C ILE A 265 -3.37 12.56 -8.45
N ASP A 266 -3.04 13.76 -7.95
CA ASP A 266 -2.55 13.92 -6.58
C ASP A 266 -3.57 13.43 -5.55
N ALA A 267 -4.85 13.73 -5.78
CA ALA A 267 -5.92 13.21 -4.95
C ALA A 267 -6.04 11.69 -5.07
N THR A 268 -5.97 11.15 -6.30
CA THR A 268 -5.99 9.70 -6.56
C THR A 268 -4.85 8.98 -5.83
N ILE A 269 -3.66 9.60 -5.74
CA ILE A 269 -2.50 9.08 -5.01
C ILE A 269 -2.77 9.04 -3.51
N SER A 270 -3.46 10.04 -2.94
CA SER A 270 -3.83 10.02 -1.52
C SER A 270 -4.73 8.83 -1.18
N THR A 271 -5.71 8.51 -2.03
CA THR A 271 -6.56 7.33 -1.83
C THR A 271 -5.80 6.05 -2.15
N LEU A 272 -4.95 6.02 -3.18
CA LEU A 272 -4.07 4.87 -3.42
C LEU A 272 -3.24 4.52 -2.17
N ALA A 273 -2.64 5.52 -1.53
CA ALA A 273 -1.87 5.33 -0.31
C ALA A 273 -2.72 4.72 0.81
N HIS A 274 -3.93 5.26 1.01
CA HIS A 274 -4.93 4.75 1.95
C HIS A 274 -5.19 3.25 1.70
N GLU A 275 -5.64 2.90 0.49
CA GLU A 275 -6.03 1.54 0.16
C GLU A 275 -4.87 0.53 0.23
N ILE A 276 -3.66 0.91 -0.22
CA ILE A 276 -2.51 -0.03 -0.14
C ILE A 276 -2.03 -0.21 1.30
N SER A 277 -2.21 0.78 2.17
CA SER A 277 -1.83 0.66 3.57
C SER A 277 -2.76 -0.28 4.30
N GLU A 278 -4.06 -0.16 4.07
CA GLU A 278 -5.07 -1.01 4.72
C GLU A 278 -5.05 -2.42 4.14
N ALA A 279 -4.95 -2.56 2.82
CA ALA A 279 -4.71 -3.88 2.21
C ALA A 279 -3.45 -4.57 2.74
N ALA A 280 -2.48 -3.83 3.28
CA ALA A 280 -1.29 -4.41 3.91
C ALA A 280 -1.52 -4.80 5.38
N THR A 281 -2.36 -4.07 6.13
CA THR A 281 -2.61 -4.26 7.57
C THR A 281 -3.84 -5.14 7.86
N ASP A 282 -4.83 -5.16 6.99
CA ASP A 282 -6.00 -6.03 7.02
C ASP A 282 -6.39 -6.56 5.62
N PRO A 283 -5.51 -7.32 4.94
CA PRO A 283 -5.79 -7.88 3.62
C PRO A 283 -7.08 -8.73 3.51
N ASP A 284 -7.53 -9.31 4.63
CA ASP A 284 -8.83 -10.00 4.76
C ASP A 284 -9.74 -9.17 5.65
N VAL A 285 -10.27 -8.09 5.07
CA VAL A 285 -11.08 -7.04 5.68
C VAL A 285 -11.90 -7.52 6.89
N ASN A 286 -11.77 -6.81 8.01
CA ASN A 286 -12.34 -7.10 9.33
C ASN A 286 -11.73 -8.33 10.02
N SER A 287 -10.44 -8.62 9.80
CA SER A 287 -9.75 -9.70 10.53
C SER A 287 -8.40 -9.29 11.11
N GLY A 288 -7.73 -8.32 10.50
CA GLY A 288 -6.40 -7.84 10.82
C GLY A 288 -6.42 -6.74 11.87
N TRP A 289 -6.28 -5.48 11.44
CA TRP A 289 -6.16 -4.33 12.34
C TRP A 289 -7.27 -3.31 12.12
N PHE A 290 -8.15 -3.16 13.10
CA PHE A 290 -9.21 -2.17 13.10
C PHE A 290 -9.61 -1.81 14.55
N ASP A 291 -10.29 -0.69 14.74
CA ASP A 291 -10.80 -0.25 16.03
C ASP A 291 -12.12 -0.95 16.43
N SER A 292 -12.88 -0.45 17.40
CA SER A 292 -14.15 -1.09 17.78
C SER A 292 -15.34 -0.72 16.89
N ASN A 293 -15.21 0.33 16.08
CA ASN A 293 -16.19 0.76 15.09
C ASN A 293 -15.98 0.08 13.72
N GLY A 294 -14.84 -0.58 13.52
CA GLY A 294 -14.46 -1.18 12.25
C GLY A 294 -13.54 -0.31 11.41
N GLU A 295 -13.06 0.81 11.95
CA GLU A 295 -12.18 1.74 11.23
C GLU A 295 -10.74 1.22 11.25
N GLU A 296 -10.14 1.17 10.07
CA GLU A 296 -8.76 0.74 9.86
C GLU A 296 -7.75 1.89 10.05
N ASN A 297 -6.47 1.62 9.81
CA ASN A 297 -5.42 2.59 10.09
C ASN A 297 -5.47 3.86 9.20
N ALA A 298 -5.94 3.76 7.94
CA ALA A 298 -6.04 4.93 7.08
C ALA A 298 -7.40 5.62 7.24
N ASP A 299 -8.48 4.86 7.49
CA ASP A 299 -9.81 5.35 7.89
C ASP A 299 -9.75 6.32 9.08
N LEU A 300 -9.08 5.92 10.15
CA LEU A 300 -8.92 6.74 11.36
C LEU A 300 -8.24 8.10 11.10
N CYS A 301 -7.55 8.23 9.97
CA CYS A 301 -6.84 9.42 9.54
C CYS A 301 -7.36 10.03 8.24
N SER A 302 -8.53 9.56 7.79
CA SER A 302 -9.15 10.00 6.55
C SER A 302 -9.35 11.51 6.58
N TRP A 303 -9.00 12.15 5.46
CA TRP A 303 -9.04 13.61 5.26
C TRP A 303 -8.19 14.45 6.22
N SER A 304 -7.35 13.84 7.06
CA SER A 304 -6.37 14.54 7.91
C SER A 304 -5.00 14.51 7.27
N TYR A 305 -4.40 15.67 6.98
CA TYR A 305 -3.11 15.78 6.29
C TYR A 305 -1.94 16.16 7.21
N GLY A 306 -2.23 16.46 8.48
CA GLY A 306 -1.23 16.91 9.45
C GLY A 306 -0.56 18.22 9.05
N THR A 307 0.68 18.41 9.47
CA THR A 307 1.46 19.60 9.11
C THR A 307 1.85 19.57 7.64
N THR A 308 1.39 20.57 6.88
CA THR A 308 1.75 20.76 5.47
C THR A 308 2.83 21.82 5.28
N ARG A 309 3.50 21.76 4.14
CA ARG A 309 4.46 22.72 3.61
C ARG A 309 3.95 23.25 2.27
N SER A 310 4.48 24.39 1.84
CA SER A 310 4.12 25.00 0.54
C SER A 310 5.19 24.72 -0.51
N ALA A 311 4.78 24.20 -1.66
CA ALA A 311 5.62 24.10 -2.85
C ALA A 311 5.81 25.48 -3.49
N SER A 312 6.74 25.60 -4.44
CA SER A 312 7.03 26.87 -5.13
C SER A 312 5.85 27.44 -5.90
N ASN A 313 4.92 26.59 -6.33
CA ASN A 313 3.67 26.99 -7.00
C ASN A 313 2.51 27.24 -6.02
N GLY A 314 2.76 27.29 -4.71
CA GLY A 314 1.75 27.50 -3.68
C GLY A 314 0.95 26.25 -3.30
N ALA A 315 1.22 25.09 -3.91
CA ALA A 315 0.54 23.84 -3.56
C ALA A 315 0.96 23.33 -2.18
N SER A 316 0.01 22.79 -1.41
CA SER A 316 0.33 22.09 -0.17
C SER A 316 0.90 20.69 -0.43
N TYR A 317 1.89 20.29 0.37
CA TYR A 317 2.40 18.92 0.44
C TYR A 317 2.80 18.59 1.87
N ASN A 318 2.79 17.31 2.26
CA ASN A 318 3.22 16.89 3.59
C ASN A 318 4.34 15.85 3.59
N MET A 319 4.68 15.29 2.42
CA MET A 319 5.80 14.38 2.27
C MET A 319 6.46 14.51 0.90
N VAL A 320 7.72 14.07 0.82
CA VAL A 320 8.52 14.01 -0.42
C VAL A 320 8.84 12.57 -0.79
N GLY A 321 8.81 12.26 -2.08
CA GLY A 321 9.22 10.97 -2.64
C GLY A 321 10.43 11.10 -3.55
N LEU A 322 10.64 10.08 -4.39
CA LEU A 322 11.70 10.01 -5.38
C LEU A 322 11.72 11.26 -6.28
N ASN A 323 12.92 11.66 -6.69
CA ASN A 323 13.18 12.81 -7.55
C ASN A 323 12.60 14.14 -7.02
N GLY A 324 12.39 14.25 -5.69
CA GLY A 324 11.83 15.44 -5.07
C GLY A 324 10.34 15.68 -5.36
N MET A 325 9.63 14.66 -5.86
CA MET A 325 8.17 14.74 -6.03
C MET A 325 7.51 14.98 -4.68
N LYS A 326 6.55 15.89 -4.68
CA LYS A 326 5.85 16.33 -3.47
C LYS A 326 4.46 15.73 -3.48
N PHE A 327 4.04 15.17 -2.36
CA PHE A 327 2.74 14.53 -2.22
C PHE A 327 1.98 15.13 -1.04
N LEU A 328 0.67 15.24 -1.20
CA LEU A 328 -0.26 15.55 -0.13
C LEU A 328 -1.15 14.33 0.08
N VAL A 329 -0.79 13.53 1.06
CA VAL A 329 -1.44 12.24 1.34
C VAL A 329 -1.97 12.27 2.77
N GLN A 330 -3.11 11.62 3.02
CA GLN A 330 -3.65 11.49 4.37
C GLN A 330 -2.60 10.95 5.35
N GLN A 331 -2.67 11.37 6.61
CA GLN A 331 -1.90 10.77 7.69
C GLN A 331 -2.23 9.29 7.80
N ASN A 332 -1.38 8.54 8.49
CA ASN A 332 -1.66 7.15 8.81
C ASN A 332 -1.67 6.96 10.32
N TRP A 333 -2.49 6.04 10.82
CA TRP A 333 -2.60 5.78 12.25
C TRP A 333 -1.37 5.02 12.74
N ASP A 334 -0.63 5.60 13.67
CA ASP A 334 0.44 4.88 14.35
C ASP A 334 -0.12 4.03 15.50
N ARG A 335 -0.02 2.71 15.39
CA ARG A 335 -0.54 1.77 16.39
C ARG A 335 0.15 1.80 17.76
N GLN A 336 1.32 2.43 17.90
CA GLN A 336 1.99 2.57 19.19
C GLN A 336 1.57 3.88 19.87
N LEU A 337 1.52 4.98 19.11
CA LEU A 337 1.13 6.30 19.58
C LEU A 337 -0.38 6.48 19.65
N GLN A 338 -1.15 5.62 18.97
CA GLN A 338 -2.62 5.68 18.85
C GLN A 338 -3.09 7.07 18.39
N LYS A 339 -2.49 7.56 17.30
CA LYS A 339 -2.84 8.84 16.67
C LYS A 339 -2.38 8.89 15.22
N CYS A 340 -2.97 9.80 14.45
CA CYS A 340 -2.55 10.12 13.10
C CYS A 340 -1.20 10.83 13.06
N VAL A 341 -0.29 10.36 12.19
CA VAL A 341 1.01 10.96 11.92
C VAL A 341 1.36 10.83 10.42
N VAL A 342 2.13 11.78 9.88
CA VAL A 342 2.64 11.69 8.50
C VAL A 342 3.87 10.79 8.41
N GLN A 343 4.69 10.82 9.46
CA GLN A 343 5.86 9.99 9.61
C GLN A 343 6.18 9.94 11.11
N ASN A 344 6.64 8.79 11.59
CA ASN A 344 7.23 8.74 12.93
C ASN A 344 8.57 9.48 12.92
N SER A 345 8.75 10.41 13.84
CA SER A 345 10.10 10.66 14.37
C SER A 345 10.51 9.38 15.08
N LEU A 346 11.16 8.44 14.38
CA LEU A 346 11.68 7.24 15.04
C LEU A 346 12.53 7.68 16.25
N PRO A 347 12.30 7.14 17.46
CA PRO A 347 13.25 7.29 18.56
C PRO A 347 14.53 6.57 18.11
N GLY A 348 15.48 7.36 17.62
CA GLY A 348 16.62 6.92 16.83
C GLY A 348 17.27 8.08 16.08
N SER A 349 16.54 9.17 15.83
CA SER A 349 17.13 10.49 15.63
C SER A 349 17.28 11.23 16.95
N THR A 350 17.91 10.59 17.95
CA THR A 350 18.90 11.38 18.68
C THR A 350 19.94 11.69 17.62
N THR A 351 20.03 12.94 17.21
CA THR A 351 21.33 13.49 16.85
C THR A 351 22.24 13.11 18.01
N THR A 352 23.01 12.03 17.90
CA THR A 352 24.30 12.02 18.54
C THR A 352 24.90 13.33 18.09
N PRO A 353 25.22 14.28 19.00
CA PRO A 353 26.11 15.35 18.63
C PRO A 353 27.26 14.65 17.93
N SER A 354 27.60 15.06 16.70
CA SER A 354 28.83 14.61 16.10
C SER A 354 29.90 14.69 17.20
N PRO A 355 30.69 13.63 17.44
CA PRO A 355 31.77 13.73 18.40
C PRO A 355 32.49 15.04 18.10
N PRO A 356 32.80 15.88 19.10
CA PRO A 356 33.48 17.14 18.85
C PRO A 356 34.66 16.83 17.93
N PRO A 357 34.89 17.65 16.89
CA PRO A 357 35.98 17.41 15.96
C PRO A 357 37.23 17.08 16.79
N PRO A 358 38.00 16.04 16.41
CA PRO A 358 39.17 15.66 17.19
C PRO A 358 39.96 16.92 17.49
N SER A 359 40.26 17.14 18.78
CA SER A 359 41.00 18.31 19.25
C SER A 359 42.16 18.54 18.28
N PRO A 360 42.37 19.79 17.80
CA PRO A 360 43.44 20.05 16.86
C PRO A 360 44.73 19.50 17.46
N SER A 361 45.42 18.62 16.72
CA SER A 361 46.77 18.21 17.08
C SER A 361 47.56 19.45 17.48
N PRO A 362 48.35 19.40 18.57
CA PRO A 362 49.12 20.56 19.00
C PRO A 362 49.95 21.06 17.82
N SER A 363 49.72 22.32 17.44
CA SER A 363 50.50 22.98 16.41
C SER A 363 51.98 22.87 16.75
N PRO A 364 52.86 22.60 15.77
CA PRO A 364 54.30 22.65 16.02
C PRO A 364 54.68 24.01 16.59
N PRO A 365 55.67 24.08 17.52
CA PRO A 365 56.06 25.34 18.13
C PRO A 365 56.51 26.34 17.06
N PRO A 366 56.15 27.63 17.18
CA PRO A 366 56.56 28.63 16.22
C PRO A 366 58.08 28.83 16.26
N PRO A 367 58.72 29.21 15.13
CA PRO A 367 60.13 29.49 15.09
C PRO A 367 60.51 30.62 16.08
N PRO A 368 61.75 30.63 16.62
CA PRO A 368 62.17 31.67 17.55
C PRO A 368 62.14 33.04 16.87
N GLY A 369 61.34 33.98 17.38
CA GLY A 369 61.37 35.39 16.98
C GLY A 369 60.05 36.06 16.59
N THR A 370 58.90 35.38 16.60
CA THR A 370 57.62 36.04 16.28
C THR A 370 57.03 36.76 17.49
N THR A 371 56.96 38.09 17.43
CA THR A 371 56.29 38.93 18.43
C THR A 371 54.77 38.74 18.37
N LYS A 372 54.11 38.62 19.52
CA LYS A 372 52.66 38.47 19.59
C LYS A 372 51.98 39.81 19.30
N MET A 373 51.06 39.82 18.33
CA MET A 373 50.12 40.92 18.15
C MET A 373 48.81 40.58 18.83
N ASN A 374 48.21 41.58 19.48
CA ASN A 374 46.83 41.49 19.95
C ASN A 374 45.96 42.31 19.01
N CYS A 375 44.98 41.65 18.40
CA CYS A 375 44.07 42.26 17.43
C CYS A 375 42.66 42.26 18.00
N GLN A 376 42.02 43.41 18.01
CA GLN A 376 40.61 43.54 18.36
C GLN A 376 39.82 44.04 17.16
N CYS A 377 38.71 43.37 16.88
CA CYS A 377 37.79 43.70 15.81
C CYS A 377 36.45 44.11 16.41
N THR A 378 35.89 45.19 15.87
CA THR A 378 34.53 45.63 16.22
C THR A 378 33.66 45.67 14.97
N CYS A 379 32.42 45.21 15.13
CA CYS A 379 31.42 45.15 14.07
C CYS A 379 30.17 45.89 14.54
N ALA A 380 29.56 46.71 13.69
CA ALA A 380 28.29 47.36 14.01
C ALA A 380 27.15 46.33 13.99
N SER A 381 26.17 46.49 14.89
CA SER A 381 25.04 45.57 15.02
C SER A 381 24.12 45.63 13.80
N GLY A 382 23.87 44.46 13.19
CA GLY A 382 22.92 44.30 12.09
C GLY A 382 23.51 44.12 10.68
N SER A 383 24.84 44.10 10.51
CA SER A 383 25.48 43.83 9.22
C SER A 383 26.08 42.42 9.11
N SER A 384 26.03 41.84 7.90
CA SER A 384 26.69 40.56 7.55
C SER A 384 28.21 40.61 7.78
N PRO A 385 28.86 39.46 8.06
CA PRO A 385 30.19 39.36 8.71
C PRO A 385 31.39 39.93 7.93
N MET A 386 31.20 40.54 6.76
CA MET A 386 32.28 41.11 5.94
C MET A 386 32.63 42.58 6.26
N ASN A 387 31.95 43.23 7.21
CA ASN A 387 32.12 44.67 7.47
C ASN A 387 32.66 45.01 8.87
N CYS A 388 33.54 44.18 9.41
CA CYS A 388 34.22 44.44 10.69
C CYS A 388 35.55 45.16 10.48
N GLN A 389 35.84 46.20 11.27
CA GLN A 389 37.16 46.82 11.30
C GLN A 389 37.99 46.25 12.44
N CYS A 390 39.22 45.86 12.14
CA CYS A 390 40.17 45.28 13.08
C CYS A 390 41.39 46.18 13.22
N SER A 391 41.84 46.40 14.44
CA SER A 391 43.12 47.05 14.73
C SER A 391 43.98 46.12 15.59
N CYS A 392 45.28 46.10 15.28
CA CYS A 392 46.26 45.24 15.92
C CYS A 392 47.38 46.07 16.52
N THR A 393 47.75 45.79 17.76
CA THR A 393 48.91 46.37 18.40
C THR A 393 49.86 45.28 18.88
N GLN A 394 51.16 45.56 18.78
CA GLN A 394 52.20 44.64 19.21
C GLN A 394 52.22 44.63 20.74
N VAL A 395 52.15 43.44 21.33
CA VAL A 395 52.25 43.27 22.78
C VAL A 395 53.72 43.10 23.11
N ALA A 396 54.23 43.92 24.03
CA ALA A 396 55.61 43.85 24.52
C ALA A 396 55.89 42.51 25.23
#